data_AF-A0A2Z6U4F3-F1
#
_entry.id   AF-A0A2Z6U4F3-F1
#
_cell.length_a   1.000
_cell.length_b   1.000
_cell.length_c   1.000
_cell.angle_alpha   90.00
_cell.angle_beta   90.00
_cell.angle_gamma   90.00
#
_symmetry.space_group_name_H-M   'P 1'
#
loop_
_entity.id
_entity.type
_entity.pdbx_description
1 polymer ?
#
loop_
_entity_poly.entity_id
_entity_poly.type
_entity_poly.pdbx_seq_one_letter_code
_entity_poly.pdbx_strand_id
1 'polypeptide(L)'
;MSLISMPLACISCDHYNHIGWRADEQSPYKENYSSRSKNRTQYGNCSKHNCQVFGTQVCSSHQFCDKTMKVHVVVNRKDALESIQESLI
;
A
#
# COMPACT_ATOMS: atom_id res chain seq x y z
N MET A 1 -11.71 10.71 -22.21
CA MET A 1 -11.46 11.07 -20.80
C MET A 1 -10.75 9.91 -20.14
N SER A 2 -9.48 10.09 -19.80
CA SER A 2 -8.69 9.08 -19.08
C SER A 2 -9.21 9.03 -17.64
N LEU A 3 -10.00 8.01 -17.31
CA LEU A 3 -10.35 7.73 -15.92
C LEU A 3 -9.04 7.32 -15.22
N ILE A 4 -8.55 8.16 -14.32
CA ILE A 4 -7.40 7.82 -13.48
C ILE A 4 -7.82 6.60 -12.65
N SER A 5 -7.04 5.52 -12.75
CA SER A 5 -7.28 4.29 -12.00
C SER A 5 -6.16 4.04 -11.02
N MET A 6 -6.51 3.59 -9.82
CA MET A 6 -5.55 3.36 -8.73
C MET A 6 -5.85 2.04 -8.00
N PRO A 7 -4.82 1.37 -7.47
CA PRO A 7 -5.02 0.18 -6.65
C PRO A 7 -5.56 0.55 -5.28
N LEU A 8 -6.41 -0.31 -4.73
CA LEU A 8 -6.84 -0.28 -3.33
C LEU A 8 -5.65 -0.67 -2.43
N ALA A 9 -4.75 0.27 -2.15
CA ALA A 9 -3.57 0.04 -1.32
C ALA A 9 -3.16 1.35 -0.63
N CYS A 10 -2.43 1.27 0.48
CA CYS A 10 -2.05 2.42 1.30
C CYS A 10 -1.36 3.51 0.49
N ILE A 11 -0.57 3.17 -0.54
CA ILE A 11 0.06 4.17 -1.43
C ILE A 11 -0.93 5.10 -2.15
N SER A 12 -2.18 4.66 -2.33
CA SER A 12 -3.27 5.45 -2.93
C SER A 12 -4.20 6.09 -1.88
N CYS A 13 -3.88 5.97 -0.59
CA CYS A 13 -4.68 6.47 0.53
C CYS A 13 -4.21 7.88 0.92
N ASP A 14 -5.15 8.76 1.27
CA ASP A 14 -4.84 10.11 1.76
C ASP A 14 -4.07 10.10 3.09
N HIS A 15 -4.23 9.02 3.87
CA HIS A 15 -3.58 8.88 5.16
C HIS A 15 -2.14 8.39 5.10
N TYR A 16 -1.64 8.00 3.92
CA TYR A 16 -0.31 7.45 3.75
C TYR A 16 0.73 8.53 3.47
N ASN A 17 1.76 8.59 4.32
CA ASN A 17 2.89 9.47 4.13
C ASN A 17 4.16 8.65 3.83
N HIS A 18 4.72 8.82 2.63
CA HIS A 18 5.87 8.04 2.20
C HIS A 18 7.14 8.39 2.99
N ILE A 19 7.85 7.37 3.47
CA ILE A 19 9.12 7.54 4.19
C ILE A 19 10.29 7.06 3.31
N GLY A 20 10.15 5.91 2.66
CA GLY A 20 11.22 5.38 1.82
C GLY A 20 11.01 3.92 1.47
N TRP A 21 12.09 3.14 1.53
CA TRP A 21 12.11 1.72 1.18
C TRP A 21 12.48 0.88 2.39
N ARG A 22 11.78 -0.25 2.58
CA ARG A 22 12.11 -1.23 3.62
C ARG A 22 12.32 -2.60 2.99
N ALA A 23 13.17 -3.41 3.61
CA ALA A 23 13.39 -4.78 3.19
C ALA A 23 12.07 -5.55 3.21
N ASP A 24 11.82 -6.29 2.13
CA ASP A 24 10.59 -7.03 1.90
C ASP A 24 10.90 -8.22 0.98
N GLU A 25 10.96 -9.42 1.56
CA GLU A 25 11.18 -10.65 0.81
C GLU A 25 10.00 -11.00 -0.11
N GLN A 26 8.80 -10.52 0.24
CA GLN A 26 7.57 -10.71 -0.52
C GLN A 26 7.27 -9.52 -1.44
N SER A 27 8.30 -8.75 -1.82
CA SER A 27 8.11 -7.59 -2.68
C SER A 27 7.44 -8.00 -4.01
N PRO A 28 6.36 -7.31 -4.43
CA PRO A 28 5.73 -7.57 -5.71
C PRO A 28 6.55 -6.99 -6.89
N TYR A 29 7.56 -6.18 -6.61
CA TYR A 29 8.36 -5.53 -7.64
C TYR A 29 9.41 -6.50 -8.16
N LYS A 30 9.59 -6.53 -9.48
CA LYS A 30 10.68 -7.26 -10.14
C LYS A 30 11.72 -6.29 -10.68
N GLU A 31 12.96 -6.73 -10.78
CA GLU A 31 13.98 -6.04 -11.54
C GLU A 31 13.70 -6.13 -13.04
N ASN A 32 13.85 -5.00 -13.74
CA ASN A 32 13.50 -4.88 -15.16
C ASN A 32 14.33 -5.82 -16.06
N TYR A 33 15.57 -6.12 -15.68
CA TYR A 33 16.50 -6.89 -16.51
C TYR A 33 16.53 -8.38 -16.16
N SER A 34 16.46 -8.72 -14.88
CA SER A 34 16.67 -10.08 -14.39
C SER A 34 15.38 -10.83 -14.05
N SER A 35 14.22 -10.15 -14.09
CA SER A 35 12.93 -10.63 -13.56
C SER A 35 12.98 -11.12 -12.11
N ARG A 36 14.09 -10.91 -11.39
CA ARG A 36 14.25 -11.26 -9.98
C ARG A 36 13.36 -10.35 -9.14
N SER A 37 12.73 -10.91 -8.11
CA SER A 37 12.02 -10.11 -7.13
C SER A 37 12.99 -9.13 -6.48
N LYS A 38 12.58 -7.88 -6.36
CA LYS A 38 13.26 -6.92 -5.50
C LYS A 38 13.12 -7.40 -4.06
N ASN A 39 14.09 -7.06 -3.23
CA ASN A 39 14.09 -7.38 -1.81
C ASN A 39 13.59 -6.20 -0.96
N ARG A 40 12.90 -5.22 -1.56
CA ARG A 40 12.44 -4.02 -0.88
C ARG A 40 11.16 -3.47 -1.49
N THR A 41 10.31 -2.95 -0.63
CA THR A 41 9.02 -2.35 -0.98
C THR A 41 8.95 -0.96 -0.38
N GLN A 42 8.22 -0.06 -1.04
CA GLN A 42 7.98 1.28 -0.51
C GLN A 42 7.21 1.16 0.80
N TYR A 43 7.59 1.96 1.79
CA TYR A 43 6.88 2.05 3.06
C TYR A 43 6.72 3.50 3.50
N GLY A 44 5.80 3.70 4.43
CA GLY A 44 5.43 4.99 4.95
C GLY A 44 4.69 4.86 6.28
N ASN A 45 4.25 6.00 6.81
CA ASN A 45 3.39 6.04 7.98
C ASN A 45 1.92 6.14 7.54
N CYS A 46 1.05 5.32 8.15
CA CYS A 46 -0.38 5.48 8.06
C CYS A 46 -0.86 6.37 9.22
N SER A 47 -1.22 7.62 8.94
CA SER A 47 -1.74 8.55 9.97
C SER A 47 -3.04 8.08 10.61
N LYS A 48 -3.84 7.25 9.93
CA LYS A 48 -5.12 6.72 10.44
C LYS A 48 -4.93 5.69 11.55
N HIS A 49 -3.94 4.81 11.40
CA HIS A 49 -3.65 3.73 12.35
C HIS A 49 -2.41 4.02 13.21
N ASN A 50 -1.73 5.15 12.95
CA ASN A 50 -0.51 5.60 13.60
C ASN A 50 0.59 4.52 13.62
N CYS A 51 0.77 3.82 12.50
CA CYS A 51 1.72 2.73 12.34
C CYS A 51 2.43 2.77 11.00
N GLN A 52 3.57 2.09 10.90
CA GLN A 52 4.27 1.96 9.63
C GLN A 52 3.61 0.89 8.76
N VAL A 53 3.39 1.22 7.50
CA VAL A 53 2.82 0.31 6.51
C VAL A 53 3.64 0.32 5.23
N PHE A 54 3.71 -0.82 4.55
CA PHE A 54 4.12 -0.87 3.15
C PHE A 54 3.07 -0.18 2.30
N GLY A 55 3.49 0.49 1.23
CA GLY A 55 2.59 1.14 0.28
C GLY A 55 1.64 0.14 -0.41
N THR A 56 2.01 -1.15 -0.44
CA THR A 56 1.19 -2.24 -1.00
C THR A 56 0.24 -2.89 0.01
N GLN A 57 0.23 -2.46 1.28
CA GLN A 57 -0.75 -2.93 2.27
C GLN A 57 -2.15 -2.39 2.01
N VAL A 58 -3.16 -3.18 2.34
CA VAL A 58 -4.56 -2.76 2.36
C VAL A 58 -5.04 -2.72 3.80
N CYS A 59 -5.75 -1.65 4.19
CA CYS A 59 -6.45 -1.54 5.47
C CYS A 59 -7.95 -1.37 5.23
N SER A 60 -8.79 -1.73 6.21
CA SER A 60 -10.25 -1.59 6.09
C SER A 60 -10.72 -0.13 6.11
N SER A 61 -9.91 0.76 6.68
CA SER A 61 -10.18 2.21 6.77
C SER A 61 -9.63 3.00 5.58
N HIS A 62 -9.46 2.37 4.43
CA HIS A 62 -8.92 3.03 3.24
C HIS A 62 -9.85 4.13 2.74
N GLN A 63 -9.31 5.34 2.53
CA GLN A 63 -10.04 6.50 2.03
C GLN A 63 -9.40 7.02 0.74
N PHE A 64 -10.23 7.38 -0.23
CA PHE A 64 -9.81 7.93 -1.52
C PHE A 64 -10.02 9.44 -1.55
N CYS A 65 -9.02 10.15 -2.08
CA CYS A 65 -9.10 11.59 -2.30
C CYS A 65 -10.21 11.99 -3.28
N ASP A 66 -10.51 11.14 -4.28
CA ASP A 66 -11.40 11.49 -5.39
C ASP A 66 -12.40 10.37 -5.71
N LYS A 67 -13.70 10.70 -5.66
CA LYS A 67 -14.82 9.79 -5.96
C LYS A 67 -14.97 9.47 -7.45
N THR A 68 -14.25 10.16 -8.33
CA THR A 68 -14.27 9.95 -9.77
C THR A 68 -13.23 8.92 -10.25
N MET A 69 -12.35 8.46 -9.37
CA MET A 69 -11.32 7.47 -9.69
C MET A 69 -11.86 6.04 -9.71
N LYS A 70 -11.36 5.23 -10.65
CA LYS A 70 -11.66 3.80 -10.69
C LYS A 70 -10.69 3.03 -9.81
N VAL A 71 -11.22 2.43 -8.75
CA VAL A 71 -10.43 1.64 -7.80
C VAL A 71 -10.37 0.19 -8.26
N HIS A 72 -9.16 -0.37 -8.25
CA HIS A 72 -8.95 -1.80 -8.46
C HIS A 72 -8.64 -2.48 -7.13
N VAL A 73 -9.52 -3.39 -6.70
CA VAL A 73 -9.26 -4.22 -5.54
C VAL A 73 -8.04 -5.10 -5.82
N VAL A 74 -7.03 -5.00 -4.98
CA VAL A 74 -5.82 -5.82 -5.05
C VAL A 74 -5.79 -6.78 -3.86
N VAL A 75 -5.14 -7.93 -4.07
CA VAL A 75 -4.94 -8.90 -2.99
C VAL A 75 -4.05 -8.28 -1.94
N ASN A 76 -4.50 -8.28 -0.68
CA ASN A 76 -3.68 -7.78 0.42
C ASN A 76 -2.45 -8.69 0.61
N ARG A 77 -1.34 -8.10 1.05
CA ARG A 77 -0.15 -8.87 1.40
C ARG A 77 -0.42 -9.76 2.61
N LYS A 78 0.25 -10.91 2.67
CA LYS A 78 0.12 -11.85 3.79
C LYS A 78 0.67 -11.27 5.08
N ASP A 79 1.87 -10.70 5.01
CA ASP A 79 2.59 -10.20 6.18
C ASP A 79 2.55 -8.69 6.22
N ALA A 80 1.90 -8.14 7.25
CA ALA A 80 1.86 -6.70 7.50
C ALA A 80 3.24 -6.19 7.95
N LEU A 81 3.54 -4.91 7.69
CA LEU A 81 4.77 -4.31 8.21
C LEU A 81 4.76 -4.19 9.72
N GLU A 82 3.67 -3.63 10.22
CA GLU A 82 3.27 -3.63 11.61
C GLU A 82 1.82 -4.09 11.66
N SER A 83 1.43 -4.74 12.76
CA SER A 83 0.05 -5.13 12.99
C SER A 83 -0.83 -3.88 13.00
N ILE A 84 -1.74 -3.78 12.02
CA ILE A 84 -2.73 -2.72 12.00
C ILE A 84 -3.79 -3.08 13.04
N GLN A 85 -3.90 -2.28 14.10
CA GLN A 85 -5.00 -2.41 15.04
C GLN A 85 -6.22 -1.72 14.43
N GLU A 86 -7.12 -2.51 13.85
CA GLU A 86 -8.43 -2.03 13.43
C GLU A 86 -9.34 -2.01 14.65
N SER A 87 -9.87 -0.84 15.00
CA SER A 87 -10.93 -0.77 16.02
C SER A 87 -12.14 -1.56 15.51
N LEU A 88 -12.46 -2.65 16.19
CA LEU A 88 -13.75 -3.33 16.06
C LEU A 88 -14.83 -2.32 16.47
N ILE A 89 -15.59 -1.81 15.50
CA ILE A 89 -16.80 -1.02 15.74
C ILE A 89 -17.98 -1.99 15.71
#